data_AF-A0A8H9GYG7-F1
#
_entry.id   AF-A0A8H9GYG7-F1
#
_cell.length_a   1.000
_cell.length_b   1.000
_cell.length_c   1.000
_cell.angle_alpha   90.00
_cell.angle_beta   90.00
_cell.angle_gamma   90.00
#
_symmetry.space_group_name_H-M   'P 1'
#
loop_
_entity.id
_entity.type
_entity.pdbx_description
1 polymer ?
#
loop_
_entity_poly.entity_id
_entity_poly.type
_entity_poly.pdbx_seq_one_letter_code
_entity_poly.pdbx_strand_id
1 'polypeptide(L)'
;MALVVALVAGAAAGLVVVARRRRAAPQAPAAPHPAPPASRHPAPPGDAGDLAGRGPEPLLGWPTSEDLERYDRPEGGAPIARLLDSLPRIERPRGRKARRWTAALAALGLLVLASQLLENAVFRPQAGTASGRAAYAGAYAEPATAVPSADPVTGVPAAQPPLPSRDPACALRKTGSTAPAVRPVSRRVTAAVNRQWRRMERWLKAHAPRTYASLNGPAGHVLLAKAEARLGRRIPDSLRASLLRHDGARGPAAFRFSSSYEIMGARGLVSSWPEACGLGGGIPFAYDSDFGDYLVTNSATGGVGSATGGVGSADWEMPYAEDEWSSYYALLKSTADALAEGGPVGGWVPVVREGVLEWK
;
A
#
# COMPACT_ATOMS: atom_id res chain seq x y z
N MET A 1 40.28 -12.36 19.84
CA MET A 1 40.15 -11.24 20.80
C MET A 1 40.79 -9.95 20.29
N ALA A 2 42.07 -9.93 19.89
CA ALA A 2 42.74 -8.70 19.40
C ALA A 2 42.08 -8.05 18.15
N LEU A 3 41.54 -8.85 17.23
CA LEU A 3 40.91 -8.35 16.00
C LEU A 3 39.55 -7.66 16.25
N VAL A 4 38.85 -8.05 17.31
CA VAL A 4 37.55 -7.47 17.70
C VAL A 4 37.75 -6.11 18.39
N VAL A 5 38.85 -5.95 19.13
CA VAL A 5 39.20 -4.66 19.78
C VAL A 5 39.58 -3.60 18.73
N ALA A 6 40.28 -4.00 17.66
CA ALA A 6 40.65 -3.08 16.58
C ALA A 6 39.43 -2.55 15.78
N LEU A 7 38.43 -3.39 15.55
CA LEU A 7 37.20 -3.01 14.83
C LEU A 7 36.33 -2.02 15.61
N VAL A 8 36.27 -2.16 16.94
CA VAL A 8 35.49 -1.23 17.80
C VAL A 8 36.18 0.13 17.92
N ALA A 9 37.52 0.17 17.94
CA ALA A 9 38.27 1.42 17.95
C ALA A 9 38.13 2.22 16.64
N GLY A 10 38.09 1.53 15.49
CA GLY A 10 37.91 2.16 14.17
C GLY A 10 36.53 2.83 14.00
N ALA A 11 35.47 2.23 14.55
CA ALA A 11 34.12 2.77 14.46
C ALA A 11 33.92 4.06 15.29
N ALA A 12 34.62 4.20 16.42
CA ALA A 12 34.52 5.38 17.28
C ALA A 12 35.23 6.61 16.66
N ALA A 13 36.35 6.41 15.96
CA ALA A 13 37.07 7.50 15.30
C ALA A 13 36.31 8.08 14.10
N GLY A 14 35.60 7.24 13.33
CA GLY A 14 34.79 7.68 12.17
C GLY A 14 33.62 8.59 12.54
N LEU A 15 33.00 8.38 13.71
CA LEU A 15 31.85 9.17 14.17
C LEU A 15 32.22 10.60 14.59
N VAL A 16 33.44 10.81 15.10
CA VAL A 16 33.89 12.15 15.52
C VAL A 16 34.22 13.05 14.33
N VAL A 17 34.70 12.49 13.22
CA VAL A 17 35.03 13.26 12.00
C VAL A 17 33.77 13.72 11.26
N VAL A 18 32.71 12.90 11.25
CA VAL A 18 31.42 13.27 10.60
C VAL A 18 30.68 14.36 11.39
N ALA A 19 30.81 14.37 12.73
CA ALA A 19 30.19 15.40 13.57
C ALA A 19 30.85 16.78 13.41
N ARG A 20 32.16 16.83 13.12
CA ARG A 20 32.91 18.10 12.98
C ARG A 20 32.67 18.79 11.64
N ARG A 21 32.41 18.04 10.56
CA ARG A 21 32.12 18.61 9.22
C ARG A 21 30.74 19.27 9.09
N ARG A 22 29.79 19.02 10.00
CA ARG A 22 28.46 19.64 9.96
C ARG A 22 28.37 21.06 10.57
N ARG A 23 29.46 21.61 11.12
CA ARG A 23 29.47 22.96 11.73
C ARG A 23 30.03 24.06 10.83
N ALA A 24 30.37 23.77 9.57
CA ALA A 24 30.84 24.76 8.62
C ALA A 24 29.99 24.74 7.35
N ALA A 25 28.81 25.37 7.41
CA ALA A 25 28.06 25.76 6.22
C ALA A 25 27.81 27.27 6.32
N PRO A 26 28.23 28.09 5.33
CA PRO A 26 27.97 29.52 5.34
C PRO A 26 26.47 29.81 5.18
N GLN A 27 25.98 30.83 5.88
CA GLN A 27 24.63 31.37 5.71
C GLN A 27 24.48 31.96 4.31
N ALA A 28 23.47 31.52 3.57
CA ALA A 28 23.07 32.10 2.29
C ALA A 28 22.29 33.40 2.50
N PRO A 29 22.47 34.43 1.64
CA PRO A 29 21.78 35.70 1.75
C PRO A 29 20.29 35.59 1.38
N ALA A 30 19.47 36.40 2.05
CA ALA A 30 18.02 36.45 1.95
C ALA A 30 17.55 36.87 0.55
N ALA A 31 16.57 36.13 0.01
CA ALA A 31 15.88 36.48 -1.22
C ALA A 31 14.85 37.62 -0.99
N PRO A 32 14.65 38.52 -1.97
CA PRO A 32 13.71 39.62 -1.85
C PRO A 32 12.25 39.18 -2.00
N HIS A 33 11.36 39.89 -1.30
CA HIS A 33 9.91 39.68 -1.27
C HIS A 33 9.24 39.86 -2.64
N PRO A 34 8.26 39.01 -3.01
CA PRO A 34 7.43 39.22 -4.19
C PRO A 34 6.31 40.24 -3.89
N ALA A 35 6.07 41.13 -4.86
CA ALA A 35 5.02 42.13 -4.85
C ALA A 35 3.61 41.51 -4.91
N PRO A 36 2.58 42.19 -4.37
CA PRO A 36 1.20 41.69 -4.38
C PRO A 36 0.55 41.78 -5.77
N PRO A 37 -0.31 40.82 -6.16
CA PRO A 37 -1.02 40.86 -7.43
C PRO A 37 -2.16 41.89 -7.41
N ALA A 38 -2.30 42.60 -8.53
CA ALA A 38 -3.36 43.57 -8.79
C ALA A 38 -4.74 42.90 -8.85
N SER A 39 -5.69 43.54 -8.17
CA SER A 39 -7.11 43.21 -8.10
C SER A 39 -7.77 43.34 -9.49
N ARG A 40 -8.36 42.25 -9.98
CA ARG A 40 -9.33 42.29 -11.10
C ARG A 40 -10.74 42.16 -10.54
N HIS A 41 -11.58 43.13 -10.85
CA HIS A 41 -13.01 43.11 -10.63
C HIS A 41 -13.69 41.98 -11.43
N PRO A 42 -14.73 41.33 -10.90
CA PRO A 42 -15.54 40.39 -11.66
C PRO A 42 -16.61 41.12 -12.49
N ALA A 43 -16.81 40.64 -13.71
CA ALA A 43 -17.92 40.99 -14.60
C ALA A 43 -19.24 40.34 -14.13
N PRO A 44 -20.41 40.89 -14.49
CA PRO A 44 -21.71 40.38 -14.06
C PRO A 44 -22.09 39.07 -14.79
N PRO A 45 -22.95 38.23 -14.17
CA PRO A 45 -23.38 36.98 -14.76
C PRO A 45 -24.39 37.21 -15.88
N GLY A 46 -24.11 36.65 -17.06
CA GLY A 46 -25.08 36.49 -18.13
C GLY A 46 -25.95 35.25 -17.89
N ASP A 47 -27.24 35.43 -18.15
CA ASP A 47 -28.26 34.39 -18.19
C ASP A 47 -27.81 33.18 -19.04
N ALA A 48 -27.79 32.01 -18.41
CA ALA A 48 -27.69 30.73 -19.08
C ALA A 48 -28.90 29.88 -18.70
N GLY A 49 -29.77 29.68 -19.68
CA GLY A 49 -31.00 28.91 -19.57
C GLY A 49 -30.79 27.42 -19.34
N ASP A 50 -31.90 26.83 -18.90
CA ASP A 50 -32.32 25.43 -19.01
C ASP A 50 -31.24 24.37 -19.27
N LEU A 51 -30.85 23.69 -18.19
CA LEU A 51 -30.39 22.31 -18.24
C LEU A 51 -31.40 21.42 -17.52
N ALA A 52 -32.23 20.78 -18.34
CA ALA A 52 -32.97 19.58 -17.99
C ALA A 52 -32.02 18.46 -17.54
N GLY A 53 -32.43 17.71 -16.51
CA GLY A 53 -31.80 16.44 -16.13
C GLY A 53 -31.03 16.43 -14.80
N ARG A 54 -31.59 16.96 -13.71
CA ARG A 54 -31.15 16.58 -12.36
C ARG A 54 -31.82 15.27 -11.96
N GLY A 55 -31.01 14.28 -11.56
CA GLY A 55 -31.49 13.04 -10.96
C GLY A 55 -32.28 13.27 -9.67
N PRO A 56 -32.89 12.21 -9.10
CA PRO A 56 -33.79 12.32 -7.97
C PRO A 56 -33.12 13.02 -6.78
N GLU A 57 -33.84 13.96 -6.17
CA GLU A 57 -33.34 14.67 -4.99
C GLU A 57 -32.95 13.69 -3.89
N PRO A 58 -31.80 13.92 -3.22
CA PRO A 58 -31.43 13.11 -2.07
C PRO A 58 -32.50 13.28 -0.97
N LEU A 59 -32.97 12.15 -0.42
CA LEU A 59 -33.99 12.04 0.64
C LEU A 59 -33.75 12.90 1.89
N LEU A 60 -32.55 13.47 2.05
CA LEU A 60 -32.17 14.30 3.19
C LEU A 60 -32.06 15.80 2.85
N GLY A 61 -32.42 16.21 1.63
CA GLY A 61 -32.25 17.58 1.15
C GLY A 61 -30.77 17.96 0.98
N TRP A 62 -30.53 19.05 0.26
CA TRP A 62 -29.19 19.64 0.20
C TRP A 62 -28.91 20.39 1.50
N PRO A 63 -27.70 20.28 2.08
CA PRO A 63 -27.31 21.07 3.23
C PRO A 63 -27.51 22.56 2.92
N THR A 64 -28.23 23.25 3.79
CA THR A 64 -28.45 24.68 3.64
C THR A 64 -27.14 25.43 3.89
N SER A 65 -27.02 26.67 3.40
CA SER A 65 -25.86 27.52 3.72
C SER A 65 -25.69 27.72 5.24
N GLU A 66 -26.80 27.68 5.98
CA GLU A 66 -26.81 27.79 7.44
C GLU A 66 -26.26 26.53 8.14
N ASP A 67 -26.47 25.35 7.55
CA ASP A 67 -25.82 24.11 8.00
C ASP A 67 -24.30 24.18 7.81
N LEU A 68 -23.85 24.75 6.69
CA LEU A 68 -22.43 24.93 6.40
C LEU A 68 -21.78 25.94 7.36
N GLU A 69 -22.46 27.05 7.68
CA GLU A 69 -21.98 28.05 8.64
C GLU A 69 -21.90 27.50 10.08
N ARG A 70 -22.78 26.57 10.45
CA ARG A 70 -22.74 25.90 11.77
C ARG A 70 -21.48 25.04 11.93
N TYR A 71 -20.91 24.52 10.84
CA TYR A 71 -19.68 23.72 10.87
C TYR A 71 -18.38 24.56 10.89
N ASP A 72 -18.45 25.87 10.58
CA ASP A 72 -17.29 26.76 10.53
C ASP A 72 -16.97 27.49 11.85
N ARG A 73 -17.76 27.29 12.92
CA ARG A 73 -17.45 27.88 14.23
C ARG A 73 -16.30 27.13 14.95
N PRO A 74 -15.21 27.82 15.35
CA PRO A 74 -14.02 27.21 15.95
C PRO A 74 -14.12 26.92 17.46
N GLU A 75 -15.30 26.99 18.08
CA GLU A 75 -15.45 26.81 19.53
C GLU A 75 -15.57 25.33 19.92
N GLY A 76 -14.42 24.66 19.97
CA GLY A 76 -14.30 23.26 20.41
C GLY A 76 -12.85 22.81 20.62
N GLY A 77 -11.99 23.72 21.07
CA GLY A 77 -10.58 23.45 21.34
C GLY A 77 -10.33 22.62 22.61
N ALA A 78 -9.92 21.38 22.41
CA ALA A 78 -8.93 20.59 23.17
C ALA A 78 -9.27 19.95 24.55
N PRO A 79 -9.25 18.59 24.59
CA PRO A 79 -8.78 17.86 25.78
C PRO A 79 -7.41 17.18 25.60
N ILE A 80 -6.83 17.14 24.38
CA ILE A 80 -5.63 16.31 24.10
C ILE A 80 -4.34 16.92 24.69
N ALA A 81 -4.25 18.25 24.84
CA ALA A 81 -3.08 18.88 25.45
C ALA A 81 -2.89 18.46 26.92
N ARG A 82 -3.97 18.17 27.65
CA ARG A 82 -3.89 17.69 29.05
C ARG A 82 -3.45 16.23 29.18
N LEU A 83 -3.55 15.42 28.11
CA LEU A 83 -3.19 14.00 28.16
C LEU A 83 -1.68 13.75 27.98
N LEU A 84 -0.96 14.72 27.41
CA LEU A 84 0.50 14.60 27.21
C LEU A 84 1.31 15.10 28.40
N ASP A 85 0.72 15.92 29.27
CA ASP A 85 1.35 16.37 30.53
C ASP A 85 1.32 15.30 31.63
N SER A 86 0.53 14.23 31.49
CA SER A 86 0.42 13.14 32.48
C SER A 86 1.35 11.95 32.24
N LEU A 87 2.21 11.98 31.20
CA LEU A 87 3.17 10.89 30.98
C LEU A 87 4.39 11.06 31.90
N PRO A 88 4.77 10.02 32.68
CA PRO A 88 5.92 10.10 33.55
C PRO A 88 7.18 10.35 32.71
N ARG A 89 7.83 11.48 32.98
CA ARG A 89 9.09 11.87 32.34
C ARG A 89 10.14 10.81 32.66
N ILE A 90 10.51 10.00 31.66
CA ILE A 90 11.53 8.95 31.80
C ILE A 90 12.87 9.62 32.12
N GLU A 91 13.25 9.62 33.39
CA GLU A 91 14.55 10.12 33.83
C GLU A 91 15.65 9.22 33.29
N ARG A 92 16.59 9.81 32.55
CA ARG A 92 17.80 9.10 32.11
C ARG A 92 18.58 8.66 33.35
N PRO A 93 18.80 7.35 33.56
CA PRO A 93 19.54 6.89 34.73
C PRO A 93 20.97 7.43 34.65
N ARG A 94 21.36 8.27 35.62
CA ARG A 94 22.75 8.73 35.80
C ARG A 94 23.46 7.82 36.82
N GLY A 95 24.76 7.58 36.63
CA GLY A 95 25.62 6.84 37.58
C GLY A 95 25.69 5.33 37.37
N ARG A 96 26.01 4.56 38.43
CA ARG A 96 26.27 3.10 38.39
C ARG A 96 25.11 2.28 37.79
N LYS A 97 23.88 2.80 37.86
CA LYS A 97 22.69 2.19 37.23
C LYS A 97 22.74 2.22 35.70
N ALA A 98 23.34 3.25 35.08
CA ALA A 98 23.51 3.34 33.63
C ALA A 98 24.36 2.18 33.07
N ARG A 99 25.41 1.78 33.79
CA ARG A 99 26.28 0.65 33.39
C ARG A 99 25.55 -0.69 33.39
N ARG A 100 24.60 -0.88 34.31
CA ARG A 100 23.77 -2.09 34.36
C ARG A 100 22.81 -2.14 33.18
N TRP A 101 22.21 -1.00 32.80
CA TRP A 101 21.34 -0.91 31.63
C TRP A 101 22.10 -1.13 30.31
N THR A 102 23.30 -0.58 30.16
CA THR A 102 24.12 -0.84 28.97
C THR A 102 24.53 -2.30 28.86
N ALA A 103 24.86 -2.96 29.99
CA ALA A 103 25.17 -4.39 29.99
C ALA A 103 23.95 -5.25 29.63
N ALA A 104 22.77 -4.91 30.15
CA ALA A 104 21.53 -5.60 29.81
C ALA A 104 21.18 -5.46 28.31
N LEU A 105 21.31 -4.26 27.74
CA LEU A 105 21.07 -4.03 26.31
C LEU A 105 22.10 -4.75 25.43
N ALA A 106 23.36 -4.80 25.84
CA ALA A 106 24.40 -5.54 25.12
C ALA A 106 24.14 -7.06 25.16
N ALA A 107 23.73 -7.60 26.31
CA ALA A 107 23.36 -8.99 26.44
C ALA A 107 22.14 -9.34 25.56
N LEU A 108 21.12 -8.49 25.54
CA LEU A 108 19.95 -8.67 24.67
C LEU A 108 20.34 -8.65 23.18
N GLY A 109 21.23 -7.73 22.79
CA GLY A 109 21.76 -7.66 21.42
C GLY A 109 22.54 -8.91 21.01
N LEU A 110 23.38 -9.45 21.91
CA LEU A 110 24.10 -10.72 21.68
C LEU A 110 23.14 -11.90 21.52
N LEU A 111 22.06 -11.95 22.30
CA LEU A 111 21.07 -13.02 22.27
C LEU A 111 20.28 -13.02 20.94
N VAL A 112 19.89 -11.84 20.45
CA VAL A 112 19.27 -11.69 19.13
C VAL A 112 20.22 -12.11 18.01
N LEU A 113 21.50 -11.71 18.09
CA LEU A 113 22.49 -12.06 17.08
C LEU A 113 22.77 -13.58 17.04
N ALA A 114 22.84 -14.23 18.21
CA ALA A 114 22.99 -15.67 18.31
C ALA A 114 21.79 -16.42 17.72
N SER A 115 20.55 -15.95 17.97
CA SER A 115 19.34 -16.51 17.37
C SER A 115 19.38 -16.45 15.84
N GLN A 116 19.81 -15.32 15.26
CA GLN A 116 19.92 -15.13 13.81
C GLN A 116 21.01 -16.02 13.19
N LEU A 117 22.11 -16.26 13.89
CA LEU A 117 23.15 -17.20 13.44
C LEU A 117 22.67 -18.65 13.48
N LEU A 118 21.90 -19.02 14.51
CA LEU A 118 21.32 -20.35 14.64
C LEU A 118 20.30 -20.62 13.53
N GLU A 119 19.39 -19.67 13.25
CA GLU A 119 18.43 -19.78 12.15
C GLU A 119 19.14 -19.96 10.80
N ASN A 120 20.19 -19.18 10.53
CA ASN A 120 20.97 -19.33 9.30
C ASN A 120 21.77 -20.64 9.23
N ALA A 121 22.16 -21.22 10.36
CA ALA A 121 22.88 -22.50 10.38
C ALA A 121 21.94 -23.70 10.15
N VAL A 122 20.74 -23.67 10.74
CA VAL A 122 19.75 -24.75 10.65
C VAL A 122 19.02 -24.73 9.32
N PHE A 123 18.66 -23.55 8.81
CA PHE A 123 17.81 -23.40 7.62
C PHE A 123 18.59 -23.01 6.37
N ARG A 124 19.89 -23.30 6.31
CA ARG A 124 20.66 -23.11 5.08
C ARG A 124 20.06 -23.99 3.98
N PRO A 125 19.56 -23.43 2.87
CA PRO A 125 19.10 -24.23 1.75
C PRO A 125 20.30 -25.02 1.25
N GLN A 126 20.16 -26.34 1.13
CA GLN A 126 21.15 -27.16 0.43
C GLN A 126 21.20 -26.66 -1.02
N ALA A 127 22.32 -26.03 -1.38
CA ALA A 127 22.61 -25.70 -2.76
C ALA A 127 22.80 -27.03 -3.51
N GLY A 128 21.74 -27.55 -4.14
CA GLY A 128 21.87 -28.77 -4.95
C GLY A 128 20.60 -29.52 -5.33
N THR A 129 19.43 -29.25 -4.76
CA THR A 129 18.21 -29.94 -5.21
C THR A 129 17.56 -29.19 -6.37
N ALA A 130 17.92 -29.62 -7.58
CA ALA A 130 17.15 -29.34 -8.78
C ALA A 130 15.70 -29.78 -8.54
N SER A 131 14.79 -28.81 -8.51
CA SER A 131 13.35 -29.04 -8.38
C SER A 131 12.86 -29.82 -9.59
N GLY A 132 12.75 -31.13 -9.42
CA GLY A 132 12.10 -32.04 -10.35
C GLY A 132 10.64 -31.64 -10.52
N ARG A 133 10.33 -31.03 -11.67
CA ARG A 133 8.98 -30.89 -12.21
C ARG A 133 8.52 -32.28 -12.65
N ALA A 134 8.14 -33.13 -11.70
CA ALA A 134 7.50 -34.41 -11.97
C ALA A 134 6.07 -34.13 -12.44
N ALA A 135 5.80 -34.56 -13.67
CA ALA A 135 4.54 -34.45 -14.35
C ALA A 135 3.43 -35.21 -13.60
N TYR A 136 2.35 -34.50 -13.26
CA TYR A 136 1.04 -35.11 -13.08
C TYR A 136 0.46 -35.38 -14.48
N ALA A 137 0.77 -36.54 -15.05
CA ALA A 137 0.01 -37.12 -16.14
C ALA A 137 -0.98 -38.11 -15.53
N GLY A 138 -2.16 -37.60 -15.17
CA GLY A 138 -3.30 -38.43 -14.78
C GLY A 138 -3.85 -39.14 -16.01
N ALA A 139 -3.82 -40.48 -15.96
CA ALA A 139 -4.32 -41.37 -16.99
C ALA A 139 -5.85 -41.29 -17.10
N TYR A 140 -6.35 -40.73 -18.20
CA TYR A 140 -7.65 -41.09 -18.76
C TYR A 140 -7.37 -41.99 -19.96
N ALA A 141 -7.57 -43.30 -19.77
CA ALA A 141 -7.51 -44.27 -20.84
C ALA A 141 -8.91 -44.40 -21.47
N GLU A 142 -9.13 -43.72 -22.59
CA GLU A 142 -10.14 -44.11 -23.57
C GLU A 142 -9.52 -45.09 -24.59
N PRO A 143 -10.24 -46.14 -25.01
CA PRO A 143 -9.75 -47.05 -26.03
C PRO A 143 -9.94 -46.44 -27.43
N ALA A 144 -8.89 -45.78 -27.95
CA ALA A 144 -8.85 -45.34 -29.33
C ALA A 144 -8.34 -46.46 -30.24
N THR A 145 -9.19 -46.84 -31.20
CA THR A 145 -8.90 -47.70 -32.34
C THR A 145 -7.67 -47.26 -33.12
N ALA A 146 -6.79 -48.22 -33.40
CA ALA A 146 -5.58 -48.07 -34.16
C ALA A 146 -5.85 -47.62 -35.61
N VAL A 147 -5.25 -46.50 -36.01
CA VAL A 147 -5.00 -46.16 -37.41
C VAL A 147 -3.50 -45.91 -37.54
N PRO A 148 -2.77 -46.65 -38.39
CA PRO A 148 -1.38 -46.36 -38.68
C PRO A 148 -1.32 -45.36 -39.84
N SER A 149 -0.73 -44.19 -39.63
CA SER A 149 -0.10 -43.49 -40.75
C SER A 149 1.07 -42.65 -40.26
N ALA A 150 2.22 -42.98 -40.86
CA ALA A 150 3.50 -42.32 -40.69
C ALA A 150 3.47 -40.93 -41.33
N ASP A 151 4.00 -39.94 -40.61
CA ASP A 151 4.90 -38.92 -41.16
C ASP A 151 5.62 -38.23 -39.98
N PRO A 152 6.97 -38.15 -39.98
CA PRO A 152 7.71 -37.39 -38.99
C PRO A 152 7.63 -35.90 -39.37
N VAL A 153 6.62 -35.20 -38.85
CA VAL A 153 6.61 -33.74 -38.92
C VAL A 153 7.72 -33.24 -38.00
N THR A 154 8.83 -32.84 -38.60
CA THR A 154 9.88 -31.98 -38.02
C THR A 154 9.25 -30.64 -37.64
N GLY A 155 8.56 -30.61 -36.50
CA GLY A 155 8.04 -29.41 -35.89
C GLY A 155 9.20 -28.53 -35.43
N VAL A 156 9.64 -27.61 -36.29
CA VAL A 156 10.43 -26.45 -35.90
C VAL A 156 9.67 -25.78 -34.76
N PRO A 157 10.27 -25.59 -33.56
CA PRO A 157 9.62 -24.83 -32.50
C PRO A 157 9.25 -23.48 -33.07
N ALA A 158 7.96 -23.23 -33.28
CA ALA A 158 7.48 -21.92 -33.66
C ALA A 158 8.00 -20.96 -32.61
N ALA A 159 8.96 -20.12 -32.99
CA ALA A 159 9.51 -19.10 -32.12
C ALA A 159 8.31 -18.30 -31.60
N GLN A 160 8.05 -18.40 -30.30
CA GLN A 160 7.01 -17.60 -29.68
C GLN A 160 7.29 -16.15 -30.09
N PRO A 161 6.29 -15.44 -30.66
CA PRO A 161 6.48 -14.04 -31.01
C PRO A 161 7.06 -13.32 -29.78
N PRO A 162 8.10 -12.49 -29.95
CA PRO A 162 8.71 -11.81 -28.84
C PRO A 162 7.62 -11.10 -28.05
N LEU A 163 7.56 -11.38 -26.74
CA LEU A 163 6.62 -10.70 -25.84
C LEU A 163 6.64 -9.20 -26.18
N PRO A 164 5.46 -8.56 -26.34
CA PRO A 164 5.40 -7.16 -26.73
C PRO A 164 6.34 -6.36 -25.83
N SER A 165 7.21 -5.56 -26.46
CA SER A 165 8.13 -4.66 -25.76
C SER A 165 7.33 -3.93 -24.68
N ARG A 166 7.72 -4.12 -23.40
CA ARG A 166 7.07 -3.44 -22.27
C ARG A 166 6.91 -1.96 -22.60
N ASP A 167 5.68 -1.45 -22.51
CA ASP A 167 5.40 -0.03 -22.70
C ASP A 167 6.39 0.77 -21.83
N PRO A 168 7.22 1.65 -22.40
CA PRO A 168 8.16 2.46 -21.63
C PRO A 168 7.46 3.32 -20.55
N ALA A 169 6.16 3.61 -20.68
CA ALA A 169 5.36 4.26 -19.65
C ALA A 169 5.12 3.39 -18.40
N CYS A 170 5.21 2.07 -18.54
CA CYS A 170 5.11 1.09 -17.46
C CYS A 170 6.45 0.72 -16.83
N ALA A 171 7.57 1.24 -17.34
CA ALA A 171 8.88 1.02 -16.76
C ALA A 171 9.04 1.77 -15.42
N LEU A 172 9.57 1.08 -14.40
CA LEU A 172 9.95 1.73 -13.15
C LEU A 172 11.07 2.74 -13.38
N ARG A 173 11.00 3.87 -12.68
CA ARG A 173 12.08 4.86 -12.66
C ARG A 173 13.32 4.26 -11.98
N LYS A 174 14.49 4.57 -12.54
CA LYS A 174 15.78 4.17 -11.98
C LYS A 174 15.94 4.79 -10.59
N THR A 175 16.46 3.99 -9.65
CA THR A 175 16.78 4.48 -8.30
C THR A 175 17.71 5.69 -8.38
N GLY A 176 17.35 6.80 -7.72
CA GLY A 176 18.12 8.04 -7.74
C GLY A 176 17.76 9.01 -8.86
N SER A 177 16.89 8.63 -9.81
CA SER A 177 16.43 9.52 -10.89
C SER A 177 15.57 10.69 -10.39
N THR A 178 14.96 10.55 -9.22
CA THR A 178 14.15 11.61 -8.59
C THR A 178 14.35 11.52 -7.09
N ALA A 179 14.56 12.67 -6.44
CA ALA A 179 14.68 12.73 -4.99
C ALA A 179 13.34 12.35 -4.33
N PRO A 180 13.29 11.34 -3.43
CA PRO A 180 12.08 11.02 -2.70
C PRO A 180 11.61 12.21 -1.85
N ALA A 181 10.45 12.76 -2.16
CA ALA A 181 9.85 13.85 -1.41
C ALA A 181 8.81 13.30 -0.44
N VAL A 182 9.03 13.49 0.87
CA VAL A 182 8.03 13.14 1.88
C VAL A 182 6.90 14.17 1.82
N ARG A 183 5.71 13.69 1.48
CA ARG A 183 4.49 14.51 1.44
C ARG A 183 3.55 14.17 2.59
N PRO A 184 2.98 15.16 3.30
CA PRO A 184 1.91 14.92 4.27
C PRO A 184 0.60 14.56 3.58
N VAL A 185 -0.26 13.81 4.26
CA VAL A 185 -1.66 13.62 3.89
C VAL A 185 -2.52 14.59 4.71
N SER A 186 -3.60 15.11 4.11
CA SER A 186 -4.49 16.01 4.86
C SER A 186 -5.06 15.31 6.10
N ARG A 187 -5.14 16.04 7.22
CA ARG A 187 -5.65 15.49 8.49
C ARG A 187 -7.07 14.94 8.35
N ARG A 188 -7.91 15.59 7.53
CA ARG A 188 -9.29 15.17 7.25
C ARG A 188 -9.34 13.81 6.56
N VAL A 189 -8.53 13.60 5.51
CA VAL A 189 -8.44 12.31 4.80
C VAL A 189 -7.90 11.23 5.74
N THR A 190 -6.83 11.52 6.48
CA THR A 190 -6.28 10.57 7.47
C THR A 190 -7.31 10.19 8.53
N ALA A 191 -8.09 11.13 9.06
CA ALA A 191 -9.13 10.86 10.05
C ALA A 191 -10.26 9.98 9.48
N ALA A 192 -10.69 10.28 8.24
CA ALA A 192 -11.74 9.52 7.56
C ALA A 192 -11.32 8.07 7.29
N VAL A 193 -10.12 7.86 6.71
CA VAL A 193 -9.56 6.52 6.46
C VAL A 193 -9.37 5.75 7.77
N ASN A 194 -8.79 6.38 8.79
CA ASN A 194 -8.62 5.75 10.11
C ASN A 194 -9.95 5.39 10.78
N ARG A 195 -11.03 6.13 10.52
CA ARG A 195 -12.37 5.78 11.03
C ARG A 195 -12.85 4.46 10.44
N GLN A 196 -12.69 4.24 9.14
CA GLN A 196 -13.13 3.00 8.49
C GLN A 196 -12.28 1.82 8.93
N TRP A 197 -10.96 1.98 8.95
CA TRP A 197 -10.08 0.93 9.47
C TRP A 197 -10.38 0.54 10.91
N ARG A 198 -10.65 1.49 11.81
CA ARG A 198 -11.04 1.15 13.19
C ARG A 198 -12.33 0.31 13.25
N ARG A 199 -13.28 0.52 12.32
CA ARG A 199 -14.49 -0.31 12.24
C ARG A 199 -14.11 -1.73 11.82
N MET A 200 -13.34 -1.85 10.74
CA MET A 200 -12.87 -3.13 10.21
C MET A 200 -12.03 -3.89 11.24
N GLU A 201 -11.04 -3.25 11.87
CA GLU A 201 -10.19 -3.86 12.90
C GLU A 201 -10.99 -4.38 14.09
N ARG A 202 -11.98 -3.62 14.58
CA ARG A 202 -12.83 -4.09 15.67
C ARG A 202 -13.61 -5.33 15.27
N TRP A 203 -14.18 -5.31 14.06
CA TRP A 203 -14.90 -6.45 13.53
C TRP A 203 -13.99 -7.66 13.34
N LEU A 204 -12.82 -7.48 12.73
CA LEU A 204 -11.84 -8.55 12.49
C LEU A 204 -11.33 -9.13 13.81
N LYS A 205 -11.07 -8.32 14.84
CA LYS A 205 -10.69 -8.82 16.17
C LYS A 205 -11.73 -9.75 16.77
N ALA A 206 -13.01 -9.41 16.60
CA ALA A 206 -14.11 -10.16 17.18
C ALA A 206 -14.46 -11.42 16.38
N HIS A 207 -14.40 -11.36 15.05
CA HIS A 207 -14.92 -12.41 14.18
C HIS A 207 -13.83 -13.14 13.40
N ALA A 208 -12.80 -12.45 12.92
CA ALA A 208 -11.74 -13.02 12.09
C ALA A 208 -10.32 -12.74 12.66
N PRO A 209 -10.00 -13.24 13.87
CA PRO A 209 -8.77 -12.87 14.58
C PRO A 209 -7.48 -13.26 13.85
N ARG A 210 -7.50 -14.33 13.03
CA ARG A 210 -6.33 -14.71 12.21
C ARG A 210 -6.11 -13.70 11.10
N THR A 211 -7.19 -13.20 10.49
CA THR A 211 -7.10 -12.10 9.52
C THR A 211 -6.72 -10.77 10.16
N TYR A 212 -7.18 -10.50 11.37
CA TYR A 212 -6.69 -9.31 12.09
C TYR A 212 -5.17 -9.38 12.34
N ALA A 213 -4.65 -10.55 12.73
CA ALA A 213 -3.23 -10.76 13.02
C ALA A 213 -2.33 -10.70 11.78
N SER A 214 -2.90 -10.83 10.56
CA SER A 214 -2.14 -10.77 9.31
C SER A 214 -1.89 -9.34 8.81
N LEU A 215 -2.59 -8.34 9.36
CA LEU A 215 -2.39 -6.93 9.02
C LEU A 215 -0.99 -6.48 9.43
N ASN A 216 -0.26 -5.87 8.49
CA ASN A 216 1.05 -5.32 8.78
C ASN A 216 0.95 -4.02 9.59
N GLY A 217 2.06 -3.64 10.23
CA GLY A 217 2.17 -2.32 10.84
C GLY A 217 2.20 -1.18 9.81
N PRO A 218 2.23 0.09 10.25
CA PRO A 218 2.32 1.25 9.39
C PRO A 218 3.51 1.25 8.42
N ALA A 219 3.29 1.68 7.18
CA ALA A 219 4.37 2.01 6.26
C ALA A 219 5.12 3.26 6.75
N GLY A 220 6.44 3.30 6.55
CA GLY A 220 7.23 4.51 6.82
C GLY A 220 7.00 5.59 5.77
N HIS A 221 6.91 6.86 6.17
CA HIS A 221 6.78 8.00 5.24
C HIS A 221 7.87 8.04 4.15
N VAL A 222 9.11 7.69 4.52
CA VAL A 222 10.25 7.61 3.59
C VAL A 222 10.10 6.45 2.60
N LEU A 223 9.51 5.34 3.03
CA LEU A 223 9.24 4.19 2.15
C LEU A 223 8.22 4.60 1.07
N LEU A 224 7.14 5.27 1.47
CA LEU A 224 6.12 5.75 0.52
C LEU A 224 6.67 6.81 -0.44
N ALA A 225 7.51 7.73 0.04
CA ALA A 225 8.19 8.69 -0.84
C ALA A 225 9.10 8.00 -1.87
N LYS A 226 9.79 6.92 -1.48
CA LYS A 226 10.59 6.11 -2.40
C LYS A 226 9.72 5.33 -3.40
N ALA A 227 8.57 4.83 -2.95
CA ALA A 227 7.62 4.15 -3.82
C ALA A 227 7.08 5.11 -4.89
N GLU A 228 6.59 6.29 -4.50
CA GLU A 228 6.15 7.34 -5.44
C GLU A 228 7.25 7.73 -6.44
N ALA A 229 8.50 7.90 -5.97
CA ALA A 229 9.64 8.21 -6.84
C ALA A 229 9.96 7.07 -7.83
N ARG A 230 9.82 5.80 -7.41
CA ARG A 230 10.02 4.62 -8.27
C ARG A 230 8.91 4.46 -9.30
N LEU A 231 7.66 4.69 -8.90
CA LEU A 231 6.49 4.66 -9.77
C LEU A 231 6.49 5.84 -10.76
N GLY A 232 7.14 6.96 -10.40
CA GLY A 232 7.03 8.21 -11.15
C GLY A 232 5.63 8.83 -11.08
N ARG A 233 4.82 8.42 -10.10
CA ARG A 233 3.42 8.81 -9.90
C ARG A 233 3.15 9.05 -8.42
N ARG A 234 2.18 9.92 -8.14
CA ARG A 234 1.71 10.14 -6.77
C ARG A 234 0.76 9.03 -6.37
N ILE A 235 0.92 8.53 -5.14
CA ILE A 235 -0.07 7.64 -4.53
C ILE A 235 -1.22 8.54 -4.03
N PRO A 236 -2.49 8.25 -4.41
CA PRO A 236 -3.65 9.00 -3.94
C PRO A 236 -3.71 9.07 -2.41
N ASP A 237 -4.21 10.20 -1.88
CA ASP A 237 -4.14 10.51 -0.44
C ASP A 237 -4.83 9.48 0.45
N SER A 238 -5.95 8.92 0.00
CA SER A 238 -6.70 7.88 0.71
C SER A 238 -5.90 6.58 0.82
N LEU A 239 -5.31 6.11 -0.29
CA LEU A 239 -4.43 4.93 -0.30
C LEU A 239 -3.16 5.18 0.53
N ARG A 240 -2.56 6.37 0.41
CA ARG A 240 -1.38 6.77 1.20
C ARG A 240 -1.71 6.76 2.70
N ALA A 241 -2.85 7.30 3.11
CA ALA A 241 -3.30 7.25 4.50
C ALA A 241 -3.54 5.82 4.99
N SER A 242 -4.06 4.95 4.12
CA SER A 242 -4.26 3.54 4.42
C SER A 242 -2.93 2.81 4.67
N LEU A 243 -1.94 3.01 3.79
CA LEU A 243 -0.60 2.44 3.92
C LEU A 243 0.13 2.94 5.18
N LEU A 244 -0.07 4.21 5.54
CA LEU A 244 0.44 4.78 6.81
C LEU A 244 -0.24 4.19 8.05
N ARG A 245 -1.29 3.37 7.88
CA ARG A 245 -1.91 2.60 8.96
C ARG A 245 -1.52 1.13 8.90
N HIS A 246 -1.63 0.52 7.73
CA HIS A 246 -1.28 -0.86 7.46
C HIS A 246 -0.52 -0.97 6.14
N ASP A 247 0.73 -1.41 6.18
CA ASP A 247 1.56 -1.67 5.00
C ASP A 247 1.18 -3.02 4.34
N GLY A 248 -0.08 -3.16 3.96
CA GLY A 248 -0.67 -4.39 3.45
C GLY A 248 -0.95 -5.43 4.55
N ALA A 249 -1.09 -6.68 4.12
CA ALA A 249 -1.22 -7.85 4.98
C ALA A 249 -0.26 -8.95 4.49
N ARG A 250 -0.11 -10.03 5.25
CA ARG A 250 0.73 -11.15 4.84
C ARG A 250 0.31 -12.47 5.45
N GLY A 251 0.62 -13.55 4.74
CA GLY A 251 0.45 -14.92 5.22
C GLY A 251 -0.89 -15.53 4.80
N PRO A 252 -1.16 -16.79 5.18
CA PRO A 252 -2.29 -17.56 4.67
C PRO A 252 -3.67 -17.01 5.07
N ALA A 253 -3.72 -16.12 6.06
CA ALA A 253 -4.93 -15.42 6.48
C ALA A 253 -4.85 -13.92 6.17
N ALA A 254 -4.07 -13.51 5.16
CA ALA A 254 -3.93 -12.11 4.76
C ALA A 254 -5.31 -11.48 4.55
N PHE A 255 -5.46 -10.22 4.95
CA PHE A 255 -6.67 -9.46 4.67
C PHE A 255 -6.85 -9.30 3.16
N ARG A 256 -8.08 -9.58 2.69
CA ARG A 256 -8.47 -9.51 1.29
C ARG A 256 -9.70 -8.62 1.15
N PHE A 257 -9.76 -7.83 0.07
CA PHE A 257 -11.01 -7.20 -0.37
C PHE A 257 -11.95 -8.25 -0.99
N SER A 258 -13.17 -7.82 -1.34
CA SER A 258 -14.13 -8.63 -2.11
C SER A 258 -13.48 -9.20 -3.36
N SER A 259 -13.87 -10.41 -3.79
CA SER A 259 -13.17 -11.18 -4.84
C SER A 259 -11.71 -11.49 -4.47
N SER A 260 -11.43 -11.87 -3.23
CA SER A 260 -10.11 -12.41 -2.81
C SER A 260 -8.86 -11.54 -3.02
N TYR A 261 -8.96 -10.28 -3.45
CA TYR A 261 -7.79 -9.41 -3.67
C TYR A 261 -7.01 -9.13 -2.37
N GLU A 262 -5.82 -9.72 -2.24
CA GLU A 262 -4.92 -9.55 -1.09
C GLU A 262 -4.28 -8.16 -1.09
N ILE A 263 -4.39 -7.44 0.04
CA ILE A 263 -3.89 -6.08 0.13
C ILE A 263 -2.36 -6.03 0.16
N MET A 264 -1.78 -5.18 -0.69
CA MET A 264 -0.34 -5.04 -0.83
C MET A 264 0.21 -3.88 -0.01
N GLY A 265 1.42 -4.07 0.52
CA GLY A 265 2.23 -2.99 1.07
C GLY A 265 2.96 -2.19 -0.01
N ALA A 266 3.61 -1.10 0.37
CA ALA A 266 4.30 -0.16 -0.51
C ALA A 266 5.37 -0.80 -1.43
N ARG A 267 5.97 -1.92 -1.00
CA ARG A 267 6.90 -2.68 -1.85
C ARG A 267 6.16 -3.46 -2.95
N GLY A 268 5.01 -4.05 -2.62
CA GLY A 268 4.13 -4.75 -3.56
C GLY A 268 3.64 -3.83 -4.67
N LEU A 269 3.20 -2.62 -4.30
CA LEU A 269 2.83 -1.55 -5.24
C LEU A 269 3.90 -1.34 -6.33
N VAL A 270 5.18 -1.28 -5.93
CA VAL A 270 6.31 -1.02 -6.83
C VAL A 270 6.67 -2.27 -7.64
N SER A 271 6.68 -3.46 -7.04
CA SER A 271 7.05 -4.69 -7.75
C SER A 271 6.02 -5.11 -8.79
N SER A 272 4.74 -4.90 -8.50
CA SER A 272 3.63 -5.29 -9.38
C SER A 272 3.27 -4.23 -10.43
N TRP A 273 3.77 -3.01 -10.27
CA TRP A 273 3.49 -1.90 -11.20
C TRP A 273 3.71 -2.23 -12.69
N PRO A 274 4.84 -2.84 -13.12
CA PRO A 274 5.06 -3.08 -14.54
C PRO A 274 4.01 -3.99 -15.18
N GLU A 275 3.49 -4.95 -14.42
CA GLU A 275 2.47 -5.88 -14.87
C GLU A 275 1.09 -5.22 -14.87
N ALA A 276 0.66 -4.66 -13.73
CA ALA A 276 -0.63 -3.98 -13.63
C ALA A 276 -0.78 -2.82 -14.63
N CYS A 277 0.29 -2.05 -14.85
CA CYS A 277 0.32 -1.00 -15.85
C CYS A 277 0.16 -1.55 -17.27
N GLY A 278 0.80 -2.69 -17.58
CA GLY A 278 0.69 -3.35 -18.88
C GLY A 278 -0.69 -3.95 -19.16
N LEU A 279 -1.47 -4.23 -18.12
CA LEU A 279 -2.84 -4.75 -18.21
C LEU A 279 -3.91 -3.68 -18.47
N GLY A 280 -3.55 -2.40 -18.49
CA GLY A 280 -4.52 -1.32 -18.71
C GLY A 280 -4.56 -0.26 -17.61
N GLY A 281 -3.75 -0.38 -16.55
CA GLY A 281 -3.26 0.80 -15.84
C GLY A 281 -3.30 0.78 -14.31
N GLY A 282 -3.25 2.01 -13.76
CA GLY A 282 -3.37 2.34 -12.34
C GLY A 282 -2.24 1.83 -11.42
N ILE A 283 -2.15 2.41 -10.22
CA ILE A 283 -1.21 1.98 -9.18
C ILE A 283 -1.84 0.77 -8.48
N PRO A 284 -1.23 -0.44 -8.56
CA PRO A 284 -1.84 -1.63 -7.98
C PRO A 284 -1.70 -1.63 -6.46
N PHE A 285 -2.78 -1.96 -5.74
CA PHE A 285 -2.77 -1.99 -4.28
C PHE A 285 -3.32 -3.28 -3.69
N ALA A 286 -3.93 -4.14 -4.49
CA ALA A 286 -4.27 -5.50 -4.10
C ALA A 286 -4.14 -6.45 -5.30
N TYR A 287 -3.93 -7.74 -5.04
CA TYR A 287 -3.70 -8.76 -6.07
C TYR A 287 -4.58 -9.98 -5.80
N ASP A 288 -5.23 -10.49 -6.84
CA ASP A 288 -5.98 -11.73 -6.82
C ASP A 288 -5.14 -12.82 -7.50
N SER A 289 -4.70 -13.80 -6.71
CA SER A 289 -3.92 -14.92 -7.22
C SER A 289 -4.72 -15.91 -8.04
N ASP A 290 -6.04 -15.96 -7.86
CA ASP A 290 -6.90 -16.94 -8.50
C ASP A 290 -7.16 -16.54 -9.97
N PHE A 291 -7.31 -15.24 -10.22
CA PHE A 291 -7.54 -14.70 -11.56
C PHE A 291 -6.32 -13.99 -12.17
N GLY A 292 -5.25 -13.77 -11.40
CA GLY A 292 -4.07 -13.05 -11.88
C GLY A 292 -4.32 -11.58 -12.15
N ASP A 293 -5.25 -10.97 -11.40
CA ASP A 293 -5.69 -9.58 -11.61
C ASP A 293 -5.31 -8.68 -10.42
N TYR A 294 -5.36 -7.37 -10.64
CA TYR A 294 -5.04 -6.36 -9.65
C TYR A 294 -6.22 -5.43 -9.41
N LEU A 295 -6.44 -5.05 -8.15
CA LEU A 295 -7.12 -3.78 -7.88
C LEU A 295 -6.13 -2.65 -8.00
N VAL A 296 -6.47 -1.66 -8.83
CA VAL A 296 -5.62 -0.52 -9.15
C VAL A 296 -6.33 0.77 -8.80
N THR A 297 -5.55 1.80 -8.48
CA THR A 297 -6.07 3.16 -8.34
C THR A 297 -5.53 4.09 -9.40
N ASN A 298 -6.40 4.88 -10.01
CA ASN A 298 -6.00 5.90 -10.96
C ASN A 298 -5.26 7.03 -10.22
N SER A 299 -4.02 7.33 -10.61
CA SER A 299 -3.22 8.36 -9.95
C SER A 299 -3.76 9.79 -10.12
N ALA A 300 -4.60 10.04 -11.13
CA ALA A 300 -5.19 11.33 -11.44
C ALA A 300 -6.54 11.53 -10.76
N THR A 301 -7.47 10.57 -10.89
CA THR A 301 -8.82 10.67 -10.31
C THR A 301 -8.89 10.16 -8.87
N GLY A 302 -7.99 9.24 -8.50
CA GLY A 302 -8.05 8.49 -7.25
C GLY A 302 -9.05 7.34 -7.25
N GLY A 303 -9.81 7.17 -8.35
CA GLY A 303 -10.76 6.09 -8.55
C GLY A 303 -10.10 4.72 -8.53
N VAL A 304 -10.92 3.69 -8.32
CA VAL A 304 -10.49 2.31 -8.07
C VAL A 304 -11.32 1.35 -8.92
N GLY A 305 -10.64 0.41 -9.54
CA GLY A 305 -11.23 -0.71 -10.27
C GLY A 305 -10.21 -1.83 -10.50
N SER A 306 -10.64 -2.88 -11.21
CA SER A 306 -9.78 -3.98 -11.66
C SER A 306 -8.87 -3.52 -12.82
N ALA A 307 -7.63 -4.02 -12.87
CA ALA A 307 -6.66 -3.68 -13.90
C ALA A 307 -7.10 -4.19 -15.28
N THR A 308 -7.68 -5.38 -15.34
CA THR A 308 -8.20 -5.98 -16.57
C THR A 308 -9.62 -5.50 -16.93
N GLY A 309 -10.23 -4.63 -16.11
CA GLY A 309 -11.61 -4.20 -16.30
C GLY A 309 -12.60 -5.33 -15.99
N GLY A 310 -12.84 -5.60 -14.70
CA GLY A 310 -13.91 -6.47 -14.19
C GLY A 310 -14.04 -7.83 -14.87
N VAL A 311 -13.51 -8.89 -14.24
CA VAL A 311 -13.70 -10.29 -14.68
C VAL A 311 -15.20 -10.62 -14.73
N GLY A 312 -15.82 -10.44 -15.91
CA GLY A 312 -17.26 -10.56 -16.10
C GLY A 312 -17.82 -9.74 -17.28
N SER A 313 -17.13 -8.69 -17.74
CA SER A 313 -17.50 -8.00 -18.99
C SER A 313 -16.59 -8.48 -20.12
N ALA A 314 -17.09 -9.39 -20.96
CA ALA A 314 -16.36 -9.98 -22.07
C ALA A 314 -16.13 -9.01 -23.26
N ASP A 315 -16.04 -7.71 -23.00
CA ASP A 315 -15.59 -6.70 -23.96
C ASP A 315 -14.20 -6.20 -23.55
N TRP A 316 -13.21 -6.96 -23.97
CA TRP A 316 -11.78 -6.63 -24.05
C TRP A 316 -11.51 -5.39 -24.93
N GLU A 317 -12.54 -4.83 -25.55
CA GLU A 317 -12.52 -3.61 -26.38
C GLU A 317 -12.90 -2.33 -25.62
N MET A 318 -13.27 -2.40 -24.33
CA MET A 318 -13.48 -1.19 -23.53
C MET A 318 -12.19 -0.84 -22.78
N PRO A 319 -11.33 0.05 -23.32
CA PRO A 319 -10.30 0.67 -22.50
C PRO A 319 -11.04 1.42 -21.40
N TYR A 320 -10.50 1.36 -20.19
CA TYR A 320 -11.03 1.98 -18.97
C TYR A 320 -12.02 1.12 -18.20
N ALA A 321 -11.49 0.55 -17.10
CA ALA A 321 -12.24 0.28 -15.90
C ALA A 321 -13.13 1.50 -15.60
N GLU A 322 -14.46 1.33 -15.64
CA GLU A 322 -15.29 2.25 -14.88
C GLU A 322 -14.81 2.15 -13.42
N ASP A 323 -14.55 3.30 -12.81
CA ASP A 323 -14.15 3.37 -11.41
C ASP A 323 -15.29 2.78 -10.56
N GLU A 324 -15.25 1.47 -10.29
CA GLU A 324 -16.24 0.75 -9.45
C GLU A 324 -16.39 1.46 -8.11
N TRP A 325 -15.29 2.05 -7.62
CA TRP A 325 -15.32 3.02 -6.55
C TRP A 325 -14.67 4.33 -6.95
N SER A 326 -15.34 5.43 -6.61
CA SER A 326 -14.82 6.80 -6.82
C SER A 326 -13.50 7.09 -6.10
N SER A 327 -13.12 6.28 -5.10
CA SER A 327 -11.79 6.31 -4.50
C SER A 327 -11.48 5.08 -3.66
N TYR A 328 -10.21 4.90 -3.28
CA TYR A 328 -9.82 3.92 -2.27
C TYR A 328 -10.57 4.09 -0.94
N TYR A 329 -10.94 5.33 -0.57
CA TYR A 329 -11.75 5.57 0.63
C TYR A 329 -13.18 5.02 0.46
N ALA A 330 -13.77 5.14 -0.74
CA ALA A 330 -15.10 4.61 -1.03
C ALA A 330 -15.10 3.07 -0.98
N LEU A 331 -14.09 2.41 -1.56
CA LEU A 331 -13.88 0.97 -1.40
C LEU A 331 -13.78 0.59 0.08
N LEU A 332 -12.88 1.24 0.83
CA LEU A 332 -12.67 0.94 2.25
C LEU A 332 -13.93 1.15 3.10
N LYS A 333 -14.72 2.19 2.80
CA LYS A 333 -16.01 2.43 3.45
C LYS A 333 -17.00 1.32 3.13
N SER A 334 -17.14 0.94 1.86
CA SER A 334 -18.02 -0.13 1.41
C SER A 334 -17.68 -1.45 2.11
N THR A 335 -16.39 -1.81 2.17
CA THR A 335 -15.92 -2.97 2.92
C THR A 335 -16.25 -2.88 4.41
N ALA A 336 -16.06 -1.73 5.05
CA ALA A 336 -16.39 -1.56 6.46
C ALA A 336 -17.89 -1.66 6.76
N ASP A 337 -18.74 -1.22 5.83
CA ASP A 337 -20.20 -1.33 5.94
C ASP A 337 -20.63 -2.79 5.76
N ALA A 338 -20.13 -3.47 4.72
CA ALA A 338 -20.39 -4.89 4.48
C ALA A 338 -19.97 -5.80 5.64
N LEU A 339 -18.79 -5.59 6.24
CA LEU A 339 -18.39 -6.35 7.43
C LEU A 339 -19.35 -6.11 8.60
N ALA A 340 -19.81 -4.88 8.79
CA ALA A 340 -20.69 -4.54 9.91
C ALA A 340 -22.12 -5.07 9.74
N GLU A 341 -22.62 -5.07 8.50
CA GLU A 341 -24.04 -5.31 8.19
C GLU A 341 -24.27 -6.68 7.53
N GLY A 342 -23.22 -7.38 7.11
CA GLY A 342 -23.31 -8.62 6.33
C GLY A 342 -23.74 -8.40 4.87
N GLY A 343 -23.69 -7.15 4.37
CA GLY A 343 -24.06 -6.81 3.00
C GLY A 343 -22.96 -7.14 1.97
N PRO A 344 -23.29 -7.15 0.67
CA PRO A 344 -22.32 -7.44 -0.39
C PRO A 344 -21.42 -6.24 -0.72
N VAL A 345 -20.21 -6.52 -1.21
CA VAL A 345 -19.30 -5.57 -1.89
C VAL A 345 -18.89 -6.18 -3.22
N GLY A 346 -19.18 -5.51 -4.34
CA GLY A 346 -18.92 -6.05 -5.67
C GLY A 346 -19.60 -7.40 -5.92
N GLY A 347 -20.76 -7.65 -5.29
CA GLY A 347 -21.48 -8.93 -5.35
C GLY A 347 -21.03 -9.99 -4.33
N TRP A 348 -19.97 -9.74 -3.57
CA TRP A 348 -19.43 -10.71 -2.61
C TRP A 348 -19.83 -10.42 -1.17
N VAL A 349 -20.19 -11.45 -0.41
CA VAL A 349 -20.58 -11.35 1.00
C VAL A 349 -19.45 -11.82 1.92
N PRO A 350 -19.15 -11.11 3.03
CA PRO A 350 -18.12 -11.54 3.96
C PRO A 350 -18.55 -12.78 4.74
N VAL A 351 -17.69 -13.79 4.77
CA VAL A 351 -17.89 -15.03 5.54
C VAL A 351 -16.68 -15.26 6.42
N VAL A 352 -16.88 -15.77 7.63
CA VAL A 352 -15.77 -16.17 8.51
C VAL A 352 -15.68 -17.69 8.57
N ARG A 353 -14.48 -18.22 8.32
CA ARG A 353 -14.14 -19.63 8.53
C ARG A 353 -12.87 -19.75 9.35
N GLU A 354 -12.94 -20.48 10.46
CA GLU A 354 -11.78 -20.74 11.32
C GLU A 354 -11.01 -19.48 11.75
N GLY A 355 -11.73 -18.37 11.96
CA GLY A 355 -11.15 -17.07 12.31
C GLY A 355 -10.46 -16.34 11.17
N VAL A 356 -10.71 -16.74 9.91
CA VAL A 356 -10.26 -16.09 8.67
C VAL A 356 -11.46 -15.48 7.97
N LEU A 357 -11.32 -14.23 7.49
CA LEU A 357 -12.29 -13.58 6.61
C LEU A 357 -12.11 -14.12 5.18
N GLU A 358 -13.21 -14.59 4.60
CA GLU A 358 -13.37 -15.01 3.21
C GLU A 358 -14.50 -14.19 2.56
N TRP A 359 -14.58 -14.24 1.24
CA TRP A 359 -15.63 -13.59 0.44
C TRP A 359 -16.30 -14.66 -0.43
N LYS A 360 -17.63 -14.65 -0.51
CA LYS A 360 -18.41 -15.61 -1.30
C LYS A 360 -19.50 -14.97 -2.15
#